data_AF-A0A1H8PV69-F1
#
_entry.id   AF-A0A1H8PV69-F1
#
_cell.length_a   1.000
_cell.length_b   1.000
_cell.length_c   1.000
_cell.angle_alpha   90.00
_cell.angle_beta   90.00
_cell.angle_gamma   90.00
#
_symmetry.space_group_name_H-M   'P 1'
#
loop_
_entity.id
_entity.type
_entity.pdbx_description
1 polymer ?
#
loop_
_entity_poly.entity_id
_entity_poly.type
_entity_poly.pdbx_seq_one_letter_code
_entity_poly.pdbx_strand_id
1 'polypeptide(L)'
;MATAGMRMRRLALASCRSLKARATDLETLARGFKGRRGRVLLRESVNVAAQGSVAPNGDWRPQGLTPNLEASMATQNWKAARDSVLTAFGILPGGFDAATTGPMVREVQRHLAGWTLQPMAMLMADEASEKLGGKIEIDVMRPVQAYDVSGRARAMATLIQGLAQAKEAGIDPDAALRLVNWGKDDGAF
;
A
#
# COMPACT_ATOMS: atom_id res chain seq x y z
N MET A 1 28.90 59.34 -19.47
CA MET A 1 28.00 58.66 -18.51
C MET A 1 27.29 57.56 -19.28
N ALA A 2 27.74 56.31 -19.14
CA ALA A 2 27.12 55.30 -18.27
C ALA A 2 25.69 54.92 -18.76
N THR A 3 25.56 53.81 -19.49
CA THR A 3 25.01 52.51 -19.03
C THR A 3 23.48 52.38 -19.22
N ALA A 4 23.05 51.40 -20.03
CA ALA A 4 22.22 50.27 -19.61
C ALA A 4 21.54 49.56 -20.80
N GLY A 5 21.53 48.22 -20.74
CA GLY A 5 20.41 47.43 -21.26
C GLY A 5 20.60 46.75 -22.61
N MET A 6 20.99 45.47 -22.59
CA MET A 6 20.07 44.35 -22.84
C MET A 6 20.89 43.08 -23.13
N ARG A 7 21.17 42.28 -22.09
CA ARG A 7 21.66 40.90 -22.26
C ARG A 7 20.50 40.05 -22.77
N MET A 8 20.44 39.81 -24.08
CA MET A 8 19.59 38.76 -24.63
C MET A 8 20.07 37.40 -24.12
N ARG A 9 19.20 36.78 -23.31
CA ARG A 9 19.29 35.39 -22.88
C ARG A 9 19.26 34.49 -24.13
N ARG A 10 20.40 33.93 -24.52
CA ARG A 10 20.44 32.72 -25.36
C ARG A 10 20.04 31.52 -24.50
N LEU A 11 18.75 31.30 -24.34
CA LEU A 11 18.20 30.05 -23.82
C LEU A 11 17.65 29.23 -24.99
N ALA A 12 17.97 27.94 -24.99
CA ALA A 12 17.28 26.86 -25.68
C ALA A 12 17.33 26.82 -27.23
N LEU A 13 18.49 26.44 -27.76
CA LEU A 13 18.60 25.73 -29.05
C LEU A 13 19.79 24.76 -29.01
N ALA A 14 19.87 23.97 -27.94
CA ALA A 14 20.86 22.91 -27.78
C ALA A 14 20.14 21.59 -27.54
N SER A 15 19.74 20.92 -28.64
CA SER A 15 19.65 19.45 -28.79
C SER A 15 18.70 19.02 -29.93
N CYS A 16 18.77 19.66 -31.09
CA CYS A 16 18.42 18.99 -32.36
C CYS A 16 19.71 18.83 -33.17
N ARG A 17 20.71 18.17 -32.58
CA ARG A 17 21.92 17.79 -33.31
C ARG A 17 21.59 16.47 -33.99
N SER A 18 21.21 16.56 -35.27
CA SER A 18 21.14 15.44 -36.21
C SER A 18 22.32 14.49 -35.96
N LEU A 19 22.00 13.25 -35.58
CA LEU A 19 22.94 12.15 -35.47
C LEU A 19 23.29 11.68 -36.90
N LYS A 20 24.03 12.50 -37.66
CA LYS A 20 24.81 11.98 -38.79
C LYS A 20 26.02 11.23 -38.22
N ALA A 21 25.77 10.08 -37.61
CA ALA A 21 26.83 9.17 -37.23
C ALA A 21 27.11 8.25 -38.42
N ARG A 22 28.35 8.32 -38.92
CA ARG A 22 29.00 7.30 -39.76
C ARG A 22 29.25 6.04 -38.91
N ALA A 23 28.21 5.50 -38.27
CA ALA A 23 28.26 4.32 -37.43
C ALA A 23 27.30 3.30 -38.03
N THR A 24 27.85 2.32 -38.74
CA THR A 24 27.15 1.19 -39.34
C THR A 24 26.88 0.06 -38.34
N ASP A 25 27.41 0.17 -37.13
CA ASP A 25 27.26 -0.81 -36.06
C ASP A 25 25.98 -0.58 -35.23
N LEU A 26 25.13 -1.61 -35.19
CA LEU A 26 23.83 -1.61 -34.51
C LEU A 26 23.94 -1.50 -32.99
N GLU A 27 25.02 -2.03 -32.38
CA GLU A 27 25.20 -1.96 -30.93
C GLU A 27 25.52 -0.54 -30.45
N THR A 28 26.37 0.16 -31.21
CA THR A 28 26.70 1.56 -30.96
C THR A 28 25.48 2.46 -31.14
N LEU A 29 24.65 2.20 -32.15
CA LEU A 29 23.38 2.88 -32.36
C LEU A 29 22.40 2.60 -31.20
N ALA A 30 22.20 1.35 -30.82
CA ALA A 30 21.31 0.96 -29.71
C ALA A 30 21.70 1.60 -28.37
N ARG A 31 23.00 1.68 -28.07
CA ARG A 31 23.53 2.35 -26.87
C ARG A 31 23.25 3.86 -26.88
N GLY A 32 23.16 4.48 -28.05
CA GLY A 32 22.77 5.88 -28.22
C GLY A 32 21.32 6.20 -27.86
N PHE A 33 20.41 5.20 -27.92
CA PHE A 33 19.01 5.32 -27.51
C PHE A 33 18.77 4.96 -26.05
N LYS A 34 19.62 4.13 -25.45
CA LYS A 34 19.48 3.71 -24.04
C LYS A 34 19.50 4.94 -23.11
N GLY A 35 18.44 5.11 -22.32
CA GLY A 35 18.30 6.18 -21.33
C GLY A 35 17.91 7.56 -21.90
N ARG A 36 17.68 7.69 -23.21
CA ARG A 36 17.25 8.96 -23.84
C ARG A 36 15.78 8.89 -24.23
N ARG A 37 14.95 9.76 -23.67
CA ARG A 37 13.51 9.83 -23.96
C ARG A 37 13.26 10.56 -25.29
N GLY A 38 12.31 10.06 -26.09
CA GLY A 38 11.80 10.73 -27.30
C GLY A 38 12.76 10.79 -28.48
N ARG A 39 13.81 9.96 -28.52
CA ARG A 39 14.69 9.88 -29.69
C ARG A 39 14.14 8.94 -30.73
N VAL A 40 13.94 9.47 -31.93
CA VAL A 40 13.57 8.72 -33.12
C VAL A 40 14.76 8.74 -34.07
N LEU A 41 15.11 7.58 -34.61
CA LEU A 41 16.03 7.49 -35.74
C LEU A 41 15.28 6.95 -36.93
N LEU A 42 15.20 7.78 -37.96
CA LEU A 42 14.72 7.38 -39.26
C LEU A 42 15.93 6.85 -40.02
N ARG A 43 15.96 5.54 -40.24
CA ARG A 43 16.97 4.92 -41.09
C ARG A 43 16.57 5.16 -42.54
N GLU A 44 17.12 6.19 -43.16
CA GLU A 44 17.08 6.32 -44.61
C GLU A 44 18.02 5.27 -45.22
N SER A 45 17.47 4.16 -45.71
CA SER A 45 18.26 3.12 -46.35
C SER A 45 18.33 3.37 -47.86
N VAL A 46 19.51 3.81 -48.34
CA VAL A 46 19.85 3.87 -49.78
C VAL A 46 20.62 2.61 -50.21
N ASN A 47 20.34 1.46 -49.59
CA ASN A 47 21.04 0.24 -49.95
C ASN A 47 20.40 -0.34 -51.22
N VAL A 48 21.12 -0.24 -52.34
CA VAL A 48 20.78 -0.95 -53.57
C VAL A 48 20.76 -2.45 -53.24
N ALA A 49 19.66 -3.11 -53.56
CA ALA A 49 19.47 -4.54 -53.33
C ALA A 49 20.45 -5.36 -54.18
N ALA A 50 21.69 -5.49 -53.71
CA ALA A 50 22.63 -6.50 -54.17
C ALA A 50 22.42 -7.75 -53.29
N GLN A 51 21.69 -8.72 -53.85
CA GLN A 51 21.55 -10.12 -53.43
C GLN A 51 21.44 -10.42 -51.92
N GLY A 52 20.22 -10.71 -51.47
CA GLY A 52 19.98 -11.63 -50.34
C GLY A 52 19.60 -11.02 -48.99
N SER A 53 19.53 -9.69 -48.83
CA SER A 53 19.12 -9.08 -47.56
C SER A 53 17.66 -8.61 -47.55
N VAL A 54 17.04 -8.72 -46.38
CA VAL A 54 15.63 -8.43 -46.03
C VAL A 54 15.08 -7.17 -46.73
N ALA A 55 13.91 -7.31 -47.36
CA ALA A 55 13.28 -6.27 -48.17
C ALA A 55 12.95 -4.99 -47.37
N PRO A 56 12.98 -3.79 -48.01
CA PRO A 56 12.76 -2.49 -47.35
C PRO A 56 11.42 -2.32 -46.61
N ASN A 57 10.44 -3.17 -46.88
CA ASN A 57 9.13 -3.11 -46.22
C ASN A 57 9.16 -3.45 -44.72
N GLY A 58 10.21 -4.15 -44.24
CA GLY A 58 10.37 -4.46 -42.82
C GLY A 58 10.88 -3.29 -41.94
N ASP A 59 11.51 -2.29 -42.57
CA ASP A 59 12.14 -1.15 -41.88
C ASP A 59 11.13 -0.13 -41.36
N TRP A 60 9.93 -0.07 -41.94
CA TRP A 60 8.92 0.94 -41.61
C TRP A 60 8.06 0.60 -40.38
N ARG A 61 8.35 -0.50 -39.68
CA ARG A 61 7.63 -0.85 -38.46
C ARG A 61 8.27 -0.14 -37.26
N PRO A 62 7.49 0.63 -36.47
CA PRO A 62 8.01 1.20 -35.22
C PRO A 62 8.57 0.10 -34.31
N GLN A 63 9.87 0.12 -34.05
CA GLN A 63 10.51 -0.77 -33.08
C GLN A 63 10.78 0.02 -31.80
N GLY A 64 10.02 -0.28 -30.75
CA GLY A 64 10.26 0.26 -29.42
C GLY A 64 11.43 -0.46 -28.75
N LEU A 65 12.44 0.30 -28.31
CA LEU A 65 13.57 -0.22 -27.51
C LEU A 65 13.28 -0.24 -26.01
N THR A 66 12.12 0.27 -25.60
CA THR A 66 11.65 0.24 -24.21
C THR A 66 11.21 -1.17 -23.84
N PRO A 67 11.71 -1.75 -22.72
CA PRO A 67 11.17 -2.98 -22.18
C PRO A 67 9.66 -2.87 -21.97
N ASN A 68 8.91 -3.94 -22.23
CA ASN A 68 7.47 -3.95 -22.07
C ASN A 68 7.11 -3.74 -20.58
N LEU A 69 6.60 -2.54 -20.26
CA LEU A 69 6.24 -2.16 -18.89
C LEU A 69 4.97 -2.88 -18.41
N GLU A 70 4.07 -3.28 -19.31
CA GLU A 70 2.86 -4.01 -18.92
C GLU A 70 3.21 -5.43 -18.41
N ALA A 71 4.18 -6.09 -19.05
CA ALA A 71 4.70 -7.38 -18.62
C ALA A 71 5.56 -7.29 -17.34
N SER A 72 6.00 -6.08 -16.94
CA SER A 72 6.87 -5.89 -15.77
C SER A 72 6.14 -6.04 -14.43
N MET A 73 4.80 -6.07 -14.44
CA MET A 73 3.96 -6.16 -13.24
C MET A 73 4.32 -5.13 -12.15
N ALA A 74 4.86 -3.97 -12.53
CA ALA A 74 5.38 -2.98 -11.61
C ALA A 74 4.33 -2.51 -10.59
N THR A 75 3.08 -2.36 -11.02
CA THR A 75 1.95 -1.98 -10.16
C THR A 75 1.60 -3.07 -9.14
N GLN A 76 1.61 -4.34 -9.55
CA GLN A 76 1.33 -5.47 -8.66
C GLN A 76 2.45 -5.63 -7.63
N ASN A 77 3.71 -5.52 -8.06
CA ASN A 77 4.87 -5.56 -7.19
C ASN A 77 4.85 -4.41 -6.17
N TRP A 78 4.43 -3.22 -6.60
CA TRP A 78 4.27 -2.08 -5.69
C TRP A 78 3.15 -2.29 -4.67
N LYS A 79 1.98 -2.82 -5.08
CA LYS A 79 0.88 -3.14 -4.15
C LYS A 79 1.33 -4.21 -3.14
N ALA A 80 1.98 -5.27 -3.60
CA ALA A 80 2.51 -6.33 -2.73
C ALA A 80 3.57 -5.80 -1.74
N ALA A 81 4.47 -4.92 -2.19
CA ALA A 81 5.47 -4.30 -1.31
C ALA A 81 4.83 -3.37 -0.26
N ARG A 82 3.79 -2.62 -0.62
CA ARG A 82 3.04 -1.82 0.34
C ARG A 82 2.36 -2.70 1.40
N ASP A 83 1.73 -3.79 0.96
CA ASP A 83 1.00 -4.70 1.84
C ASP A 83 1.95 -5.46 2.80
N SER A 84 3.17 -5.78 2.37
CA SER A 84 4.19 -6.38 3.24
C SER A 84 4.65 -5.40 4.32
N VAL A 85 4.84 -4.12 3.98
CA VAL A 85 5.19 -3.08 4.96
C VAL A 85 4.09 -2.90 6.00
N LEU A 86 2.81 -2.85 5.57
CA LEU A 86 1.68 -2.76 6.50
C LEU A 86 1.65 -3.94 7.49
N THR A 87 1.86 -5.14 6.96
CA THR A 87 1.86 -6.37 7.78
C THR A 87 3.01 -6.39 8.79
N ALA A 88 4.18 -5.82 8.44
CA ALA A 88 5.31 -5.70 9.37
C ALA A 88 5.00 -4.81 10.58
N PHE A 89 4.11 -3.82 10.43
CA PHE A 89 3.61 -2.98 11.52
C PHE A 89 2.34 -3.53 12.18
N GLY A 90 1.94 -4.78 11.87
CA GLY A 90 0.71 -5.40 12.40
C GLY A 90 -0.59 -4.78 11.86
N ILE A 91 -0.51 -4.02 10.76
CA ILE A 91 -1.67 -3.46 10.09
C ILE A 91 -2.12 -4.44 9.00
N LEU A 92 -3.36 -4.90 9.09
CA LEU A 92 -3.92 -5.79 8.07
C LEU A 92 -4.06 -5.06 6.73
N PRO A 93 -3.52 -5.61 5.62
CA PRO A 93 -3.58 -4.99 4.29
C PRO A 93 -5.01 -4.68 3.81
N GLY A 94 -5.99 -5.48 4.25
CA GLY A 94 -7.41 -5.31 3.92
C GLY A 94 -8.02 -4.00 4.41
N GLY A 95 -7.37 -3.25 5.31
CA GLY A 95 -7.82 -1.93 5.74
C GLY A 95 -7.53 -0.80 4.74
N PHE A 96 -6.57 -0.99 3.84
CA PHE A 96 -6.10 0.01 2.87
C PHE A 96 -6.48 -0.34 1.42
N ASP A 97 -7.45 -1.23 1.24
CA ASP A 97 -8.06 -1.48 -0.06
C ASP A 97 -9.16 -0.44 -0.34
N ALA A 98 -9.35 -0.07 -1.61
CA ALA A 98 -10.42 0.84 -1.99
C ALA A 98 -11.80 0.19 -1.87
N ALA A 99 -11.86 -1.15 -1.87
CA ALA A 99 -13.09 -1.93 -1.72
C ALA A 99 -13.42 -2.30 -0.26
N THR A 100 -12.71 -1.75 0.73
CA THR A 100 -12.88 -2.13 2.13
C THR A 100 -14.27 -1.75 2.66
N THR A 101 -14.90 -2.69 3.37
CA THR A 101 -16.21 -2.50 3.99
C THR A 101 -16.08 -2.07 5.45
N GLY A 102 -17.09 -1.38 5.97
CA GLY A 102 -17.14 -0.95 7.37
C GLY A 102 -16.84 -2.08 8.39
N PRO A 103 -17.38 -3.30 8.26
CA PRO A 103 -17.03 -4.43 9.13
C PRO A 103 -15.55 -4.81 9.07
N MET A 104 -14.95 -4.85 7.88
CA MET A 104 -13.53 -5.19 7.73
C MET A 104 -12.63 -4.16 8.43
N VAL A 105 -12.94 -2.86 8.32
CA VAL A 105 -12.20 -1.80 9.03
C VAL A 105 -12.21 -2.03 10.56
N ARG A 106 -13.34 -2.50 11.11
CA ARG A 106 -13.45 -2.78 12.56
C ARG A 106 -12.57 -3.95 12.98
N GLU A 107 -12.49 -5.00 12.17
CA GLU A 107 -11.60 -6.14 12.45
C GLU A 107 -10.12 -5.75 12.34
N VAL A 108 -9.75 -4.91 11.37
CA VAL A 108 -8.38 -4.36 11.28
C VAL A 108 -8.05 -3.52 12.51
N GLN A 109 -8.98 -2.67 12.96
CA GLN A 109 -8.79 -1.87 14.17
C GLN A 109 -8.67 -2.72 15.42
N ARG A 110 -9.50 -3.77 15.58
CA ARG A 110 -9.40 -4.69 16.72
C ARG A 110 -8.09 -5.48 16.71
N HIS A 111 -7.65 -5.96 15.54
CA HIS A 111 -6.37 -6.64 15.42
C HIS A 111 -5.21 -5.71 15.80
N LEU A 112 -5.17 -4.50 15.26
CA LEU A 112 -4.14 -3.50 15.57
C LEU A 112 -4.12 -3.14 17.06
N ALA A 113 -5.28 -2.90 17.66
CA ALA A 113 -5.40 -2.53 19.06
C ALA A 113 -4.92 -3.68 19.98
N GLY A 114 -5.35 -4.92 19.70
CA GLY A 114 -5.02 -6.08 20.54
C GLY A 114 -3.60 -6.61 20.36
N TRP A 115 -3.11 -6.73 19.13
CA TRP A 115 -1.85 -7.43 18.83
C TRP A 115 -0.62 -6.53 18.81
N THR A 116 -0.79 -5.24 18.52
CA THR A 116 0.33 -4.30 18.41
C THR A 116 0.29 -3.20 19.45
N LEU A 117 -0.85 -2.53 19.64
CA LEU A 117 -0.89 -1.36 20.53
C LEU A 117 -0.94 -1.76 22.00
N GLN A 118 -1.71 -2.77 22.40
CA GLN A 118 -1.80 -3.19 23.81
C GLN A 118 -0.45 -3.66 24.37
N PRO A 119 0.36 -4.50 23.67
CA PRO A 119 1.69 -4.87 24.16
C PRO A 119 2.64 -3.67 24.30
N MET A 120 2.62 -2.73 23.34
CA MET A 120 3.43 -1.52 23.42
C MET A 120 2.99 -0.62 24.58
N ALA A 121 1.67 -0.49 24.79
CA ALA A 121 1.10 0.27 25.90
C ALA A 121 1.49 -0.32 27.26
N MET A 122 1.52 -1.65 27.41
CA MET A 122 1.96 -2.31 28.64
C MET A 122 3.44 -2.02 28.93
N LEU A 123 4.32 -2.15 27.94
CA LEU A 123 5.74 -1.82 28.11
C LEU A 123 5.96 -0.34 28.48
N MET A 124 5.20 0.56 27.85
CA MET A 124 5.23 1.99 28.19
C MET A 124 4.71 2.26 29.60
N ALA A 125 3.69 1.53 30.04
CA ALA A 125 3.09 1.66 31.35
C ALA A 125 4.05 1.20 32.47
N ASP A 126 4.78 0.12 32.26
CA ASP A 126 5.81 -0.37 33.19
C ASP A 126 6.92 0.68 33.36
N GLU A 127 7.43 1.19 32.24
CA GLU A 127 8.46 2.23 32.21
C GLU A 127 8.00 3.56 32.82
N ALA A 128 6.75 3.94 32.59
CA ALA A 128 6.16 5.13 33.18
C ALA A 128 5.99 4.95 34.69
N SER A 129 5.59 3.76 35.14
CA SER A 129 5.37 3.46 36.55
C SER A 129 6.67 3.54 37.34
N GLU A 130 7.77 3.02 36.77
CA GLU A 130 9.10 3.13 37.37
C GLU A 130 9.56 4.59 37.50
N LYS A 131 9.37 5.40 36.45
CA LYS A 131 9.84 6.80 36.41
C LYS A 131 9.01 7.76 37.26
N LEU A 132 7.71 7.55 37.32
CA LEU A 132 6.77 8.44 38.00
C LEU A 132 6.47 8.00 39.43
N GLY A 133 6.98 6.84 39.86
CA GLY A 133 6.83 6.33 41.23
C GLY A 133 5.40 5.96 41.62
N GLY A 134 4.51 5.77 40.63
CA GLY A 134 3.11 5.41 40.82
C GLY A 134 2.68 4.36 39.81
N LYS A 135 1.71 3.52 40.17
CA LYS A 135 1.19 2.49 39.26
C LYS A 135 0.41 3.17 38.13
N ILE A 136 0.93 3.08 36.90
CA ILE A 136 0.30 3.60 35.69
C ILE A 136 -0.15 2.41 34.85
N GLU A 137 -1.41 2.41 34.45
CA GLU A 137 -1.97 1.43 33.53
C GLU A 137 -2.45 2.17 32.28
N ILE A 138 -2.00 1.72 31.10
CA ILE A 138 -2.42 2.28 29.81
C ILE A 138 -3.29 1.25 29.11
N ASP A 139 -4.56 1.60 28.93
CA ASP A 139 -5.57 0.73 28.32
C ASP A 139 -6.03 1.30 26.98
N VAL A 140 -5.75 0.58 25.89
CA VAL A 140 -6.17 0.95 24.53
C VAL A 140 -7.49 0.29 24.11
N MET A 141 -8.08 -0.55 24.95
CA MET A 141 -9.23 -1.40 24.61
C MET A 141 -10.54 -0.99 25.31
N ARG A 142 -10.47 -0.45 26.53
CA ARG A 142 -11.67 -0.14 27.34
C ARG A 142 -12.35 1.21 27.05
N PRO A 143 -11.66 2.30 26.65
CA PRO A 143 -12.36 3.53 26.26
C PRO A 143 -13.15 3.28 24.97
N VAL A 144 -14.41 3.71 24.94
CA VAL A 144 -15.40 3.46 23.89
C VAL A 144 -14.86 3.78 22.50
N GLN A 145 -14.25 2.79 21.85
CA GLN A 145 -13.86 2.89 20.45
C GLN A 145 -15.12 2.76 19.59
N ALA A 146 -15.32 3.68 18.65
CA ALA A 146 -16.53 3.77 17.84
C ALA A 146 -16.87 2.46 17.07
N TYR A 147 -15.89 1.56 16.88
CA TYR A 147 -16.11 0.28 16.22
C TYR A 147 -16.88 -0.76 17.05
N ASP A 148 -16.83 -0.70 18.38
CA ASP A 148 -17.37 -1.75 19.26
C ASP A 148 -18.76 -1.41 19.84
N VAL A 149 -19.18 -0.14 19.80
CA VAL A 149 -20.46 0.34 20.36
C VAL A 149 -21.66 -0.44 19.81
N SER A 150 -21.71 -0.61 18.49
CA SER A 150 -22.83 -1.31 17.85
C SER A 150 -22.83 -2.83 18.08
N GLY A 151 -21.66 -3.44 18.28
CA GLY A 151 -21.55 -4.87 18.57
C GLY A 151 -21.98 -5.18 20.00
N ARG A 152 -21.52 -4.38 20.96
CA ARG A 152 -21.87 -4.51 22.38
C ARG A 152 -23.36 -4.27 22.63
N ALA A 153 -23.98 -3.30 21.95
CA ALA A 153 -25.42 -3.07 22.04
C ALA A 153 -26.25 -4.25 21.53
N ARG A 154 -25.83 -4.89 20.42
CA ARG A 154 -26.49 -6.09 19.91
C ARG A 154 -26.29 -7.29 20.83
N ALA A 155 -25.06 -7.51 21.31
CA ALA A 155 -24.77 -8.57 22.27
C ALA A 155 -25.63 -8.43 23.53
N MET A 156 -25.77 -7.22 24.07
CA MET A 156 -26.63 -6.95 25.22
C MET A 156 -28.11 -7.28 24.94
N ALA A 157 -28.62 -6.91 23.76
CA ALA A 157 -29.99 -7.22 23.36
C ALA A 157 -30.23 -8.74 23.23
N THR A 158 -29.29 -9.47 22.62
CA THR A 158 -29.35 -10.93 22.51
C THR A 158 -29.30 -11.62 23.87
N LEU A 159 -28.53 -11.10 24.82
CA LEU A 159 -28.47 -11.64 26.18
C LEU A 159 -29.78 -11.47 26.92
N ILE A 160 -30.37 -10.27 26.87
CA ILE A 160 -31.67 -10.02 27.51
C ILE A 160 -32.74 -10.94 26.91
N GLN A 161 -32.73 -11.12 25.59
CA GLN A 161 -33.66 -12.02 24.91
C GLN A 161 -33.42 -13.49 25.30
N GLY A 162 -32.17 -13.93 25.37
CA GLY A 162 -31.80 -15.29 25.78
C GLY A 162 -32.17 -15.56 27.24
N LEU A 163 -31.99 -14.60 28.14
CA LEU A 163 -32.40 -14.70 29.54
C LEU A 163 -33.92 -14.74 29.69
N ALA A 164 -34.67 -13.98 28.87
CA ALA A 164 -36.12 -14.04 28.86
C ALA A 164 -36.61 -15.43 28.41
N GLN A 165 -36.03 -16.00 27.34
CA GLN A 165 -36.35 -17.34 26.85
C GLN A 165 -35.95 -18.45 27.85
N ALA A 166 -34.79 -18.34 28.50
CA ALA A 166 -34.36 -19.28 29.53
C ALA A 166 -35.32 -19.28 30.72
N LYS A 167 -35.81 -18.10 31.12
CA LYS A 167 -36.81 -17.95 32.18
C LYS A 167 -38.16 -18.56 31.80
N GLU A 168 -38.59 -18.44 30.54
CA GLU A 168 -39.82 -19.07 30.04
C GLU A 168 -39.69 -20.61 29.96
N ALA A 169 -38.52 -21.12 29.59
CA ALA A 169 -38.23 -22.55 29.51
C ALA A 169 -37.92 -23.20 30.87
N GLY A 170 -37.81 -22.42 31.95
CA GLY A 170 -37.46 -22.91 33.29
C GLY A 170 -36.02 -23.41 33.42
N ILE A 171 -35.13 -23.00 32.53
CA ILE A 171 -33.71 -23.37 32.55
C ILE A 171 -32.97 -22.38 33.45
N ASP A 172 -32.16 -22.88 34.39
CA ASP A 172 -31.32 -22.02 35.24
C ASP A 172 -30.30 -21.25 34.40
N PRO A 173 -30.42 -19.91 34.30
CA PRO A 173 -29.50 -19.10 33.49
C PRO A 173 -28.08 -19.10 34.04
N ASP A 174 -27.89 -19.37 35.34
CA ASP A 174 -26.60 -19.28 36.01
C ASP A 174 -25.63 -20.39 35.56
N ALA A 175 -26.16 -21.56 35.19
CA ALA A 175 -25.37 -22.64 34.59
C ALA A 175 -24.90 -22.29 33.17
N ALA A 176 -25.75 -21.65 32.37
CA ALA A 176 -25.42 -21.22 31.02
C ALA A 176 -24.40 -20.07 31.01
N LEU A 177 -24.52 -19.13 31.96
CA LEU A 177 -23.58 -18.01 32.11
C LEU A 177 -22.19 -18.46 32.59
N ARG A 178 -22.10 -19.49 33.45
CA ARG A 178 -20.83 -20.11 33.84
C ARG A 178 -20.13 -20.79 32.66
N LEU A 179 -20.86 -21.43 31.75
CA LEU A 179 -20.27 -22.07 30.56
C LEU A 179 -19.60 -21.07 29.59
N VAL A 180 -20.02 -19.80 29.63
CA VAL A 180 -19.45 -18.71 28.81
C VAL A 180 -18.49 -17.84 29.64
N ASN A 181 -18.10 -18.29 30.84
CA ASN A 181 -17.14 -17.64 31.72
C ASN A 181 -17.52 -16.19 32.11
N TRP A 182 -18.83 -15.96 32.29
CA TRP A 182 -19.42 -14.70 32.73
C TRP A 182 -20.09 -14.84 34.11
N GLY A 183 -19.59 -15.78 34.90
CA GLY A 183 -20.03 -15.96 36.27
C GLY A 183 -19.71 -14.75 37.14
N LYS A 184 -20.42 -14.63 38.26
CA LYS A 184 -20.27 -13.55 39.25
C LYS A 184 -18.84 -13.42 39.81
N ASP A 185 -18.03 -14.47 39.67
CA ASP A 185 -16.66 -14.58 40.19
C ASP A 185 -15.58 -14.44 39.10
N ASP A 186 -15.95 -14.29 37.82
CA ASP A 186 -15.00 -14.31 36.70
C ASP A 186 -14.34 -12.95 36.41
N GLY A 187 -14.70 -11.90 37.16
CA GLY A 187 -14.08 -10.57 37.05
C GLY A 187 -14.16 -9.93 35.65
N ALA A 188 -15.09 -10.40 34.80
CA ALA A 188 -15.26 -9.92 33.44
C ALA A 188 -15.96 -8.54 33.33
N PHE A 189 -16.24 -7.90 34.48
CA PHE A 189 -16.67 -6.51 34.60
C PHE A 189 -15.93 -5.83 35.75
#